data_AF-A0A350BW32-F1
#
_entry.id   AF-A0A350BW32-F1
#
_cell.length_a   1.000
_cell.length_b   1.000
_cell.length_c   1.000
_cell.angle_alpha   90.00
_cell.angle_beta   90.00
_cell.angle_gamma   90.00
#
_symmetry.space_group_name_H-M   'P 1'
#
loop_
_entity.id
_entity.type
_entity.pdbx_description
1 polymer ?
#
loop_
_entity_poly.entity_id
_entity_poly.type
_entity_poly.pdbx_seq_one_letter_code
_entity_poly.pdbx_strand_id
1 'polypeptide(L)' 'MKVLVRKGNFEKALRQFKRNTIDEGIIFEVREKEFYEKPSNKRRRKHKSAVNRQQRKQNADKPSPRTY' A
#
# COMPACT_ATOMS: atom_id res chain seq x y z
N MET A 1 -15.39 -6.37 2.48
CA MET A 1 -14.44 -7.33 3.09
C MET A 1 -15.01 -7.94 4.37
N LYS A 2 -14.83 -9.25 4.62
CA LYS A 2 -15.30 -9.95 5.83
C LYS A 2 -14.15 -10.78 6.42
N VAL A 3 -13.84 -10.61 7.70
CA VAL A 3 -12.82 -11.40 8.43
C VAL A 3 -13.51 -12.25 9.49
N LEU A 4 -13.26 -13.56 9.47
CA LEU A 4 -13.80 -14.51 10.44
C LEU A 4 -12.79 -14.73 11.57
N VAL A 5 -13.24 -14.56 12.82
CA VAL A 5 -12.42 -14.83 14.01
C VAL A 5 -12.43 -16.34 14.26
N ARG A 6 -11.25 -16.96 14.32
CA ARG A 6 -11.11 -18.40 14.64
C ARG A 6 -10.64 -18.57 16.07
N LYS A 7 -11.29 -19.48 16.83
CA LYS A 7 -10.91 -19.91 18.18
C LYS A 7 -10.74 -18.75 19.19
N GLY A 8 -11.55 -17.71 19.09
CA GLY A 8 -11.50 -16.55 20.00
C GLY A 8 -10.30 -15.62 19.81
N ASN A 9 -9.46 -15.85 18.79
CA ASN A 9 -8.21 -15.11 18.61
C ASN A 9 -8.43 -13.78 17.86
N PHE A 10 -8.98 -12.80 18.57
CA PHE A 10 -9.44 -11.51 18.02
C PHE A 10 -8.30 -10.63 17.48
N GLU A 11 -7.15 -10.60 18.16
CA GLU A 11 -6.03 -9.74 17.74
C GLU A 11 -5.48 -10.16 16.36
N LYS A 12 -5.43 -11.47 16.10
CA LYS A 12 -5.04 -11.98 14.78
C LYS A 12 -6.03 -11.55 13.70
N ALA A 13 -7.32 -11.58 14.01
CA ALA A 13 -8.37 -11.12 13.09
C ALA A 13 -8.26 -9.62 12.82
N LEU A 14 -7.95 -8.79 13.84
CA LEU A 14 -7.70 -7.36 13.65
C LEU A 14 -6.49 -7.08 12.76
N ARG A 15 -5.38 -7.80 12.96
CA ARG A 15 -4.19 -7.65 12.10
C ARG A 15 -4.48 -8.04 10.66
N GLN A 16 -5.21 -9.14 10.46
CA GLN A 16 -5.63 -9.57 9.13
C GLN A 16 -6.56 -8.54 8.49
N PHE A 17 -7.51 -8.00 9.26
CA PHE A 17 -8.41 -6.96 8.79
C PHE A 17 -7.62 -5.74 8.32
N LYS A 18 -6.74 -5.21 9.16
CA LYS A 18 -5.88 -4.07 8.81
C LYS A 18 -5.06 -4.32 7.54
N ARG A 19 -4.47 -5.52 7.40
CA ARG A 19 -3.69 -5.87 6.20
C ARG A 19 -4.57 -5.87 4.95
N ASN A 20 -5.67 -6.59 4.99
CA ASN A 20 -6.56 -6.69 3.83
C ASN A 20 -7.15 -5.32 3.44
N THR A 21 -7.50 -4.43 4.40
CA THR A 21 -7.97 -3.07 4.08
C THR A 21 -6.90 -2.23 3.39
N ILE A 22 -5.61 -2.45 3.72
CA ILE A 22 -4.48 -1.80 3.05
C ILE A 22 -4.27 -2.40 1.65
N ASP A 23 -4.36 -3.73 1.53
CA ASP A 23 -4.18 -4.45 0.26
C ASP A 23 -5.28 -4.11 -0.76
N GLU A 24 -6.53 -3.98 -0.30
CA GLU A 24 -7.67 -3.52 -1.11
C GLU A 24 -7.55 -2.04 -1.51
N GLY A 25 -6.64 -1.28 -0.89
CA GLY A 25 -6.36 0.11 -1.26
C GLY A 25 -7.41 1.13 -0.83
N ILE A 26 -8.46 0.72 -0.12
CA ILE A 26 -9.61 1.55 0.29
C ILE A 26 -9.15 2.80 1.06
N ILE A 27 -8.19 2.66 1.98
CA ILE A 27 -7.68 3.79 2.77
C ILE A 27 -6.99 4.83 1.87
N PHE A 28 -6.29 4.39 0.83
CA PHE A 28 -5.64 5.31 -0.11
C PHE A 28 -6.69 6.02 -0.97
N GLU A 29 -7.72 5.30 -1.42
CA GLU A 29 -8.80 5.92 -2.20
C GLU A 29 -9.56 6.99 -1.44
N VAL A 30 -9.88 6.74 -0.16
CA VAL A 30 -10.57 7.72 0.68
C VAL A 30 -9.74 8.99 0.79
N ARG A 31 -8.44 8.86 1.11
CA ARG A 31 -7.51 10.00 1.20
C ARG A 31 -7.35 10.76 -0.11
N GLU A 32 -7.39 10.08 -1.25
CA GLU A 32 -7.35 10.73 -2.56
C GLU A 32 -8.63 11.49 -2.91
N LYS A 33 -9.76 11.14 -2.29
CA LYS A 33 -11.08 11.72 -2.53
C LYS A 33 -11.46 12.81 -1.51
N GLU A 34 -10.70 12.96 -0.43
CA GLU A 34 -10.93 14.00 0.61
C GLU A 34 -10.86 15.43 0.04
N PHE A 35 -10.05 15.66 -1.00
CA PHE A 35 -9.86 16.97 -1.61
C PHE A 35 -9.89 16.88 -3.14
N TYR A 36 -10.32 17.97 -3.79
CA TYR A 36 -10.25 18.05 -5.24
C TYR A 36 -8.79 18.15 -5.71
N GLU A 37 -8.34 17.14 -6.46
CA GLU A 37 -7.06 17.14 -7.15
C GLU A 37 -7.28 17.39 -8.65
N LYS A 38 -6.70 18.48 -9.19
CA LYS A 38 -6.71 18.77 -10.64
C LYS A 38 -6.28 17.53 -11.44
N PRO A 39 -6.91 17.19 -12.58
CA PRO A 39 -6.62 15.98 -13.33
C PRO A 39 -5.14 15.83 -13.74
N SER A 40 -4.43 16.93 -14.03
CA SER A 40 -2.99 16.89 -14.32
C SER A 40 -2.15 16.44 -13.12
N ASN A 41 -2.50 16.92 -11.91
CA ASN A 41 -1.81 16.57 -10.67
C ASN A 41 -2.05 15.10 -10.34
N LYS A 42 -3.29 14.62 -10.49
CA LYS A 42 -3.64 13.20 -10.32
C LYS A 42 -2.82 12.29 -11.23
N ARG A 43 -2.67 12.64 -12.52
CA ARG A 43 -1.84 11.89 -13.48
C ARG A 43 -0.36 11.89 -13.06
N ARG A 44 0.18 13.05 -12.70
CA ARG A 44 1.57 13.19 -12.24
C ARG A 44 1.86 12.39 -10.97
N ARG A 45 0.93 12.41 -10.00
CA ARG A 45 1.04 11.66 -8.75
C ARG A 45 1.04 10.14 -8.99
N LYS A 46 0.14 9.65 -9.85
CA LYS A 46 0.08 8.24 -10.26
C LYS A 46 1.35 7.79 -10.98
N HIS A 47 1.89 8.61 -11.88
CA HIS A 47 3.15 8.30 -12.55
C HIS A 47 4.31 8.23 -11.55
N LYS A 48 4.44 9.22 -10.67
CA LYS A 48 5.48 9.26 -9.63
C LYS A 48 5.39 8.06 -8.68
N SER A 49 4.19 7.64 -8.28
CA SER A 49 4.01 6.47 -7.40
C SER A 49 4.40 5.17 -8.10
N ALA A 50 4.09 5.02 -9.40
CA ALA A 50 4.50 3.86 -10.20
C ALA A 50 6.03 3.76 -10.34
N VAL A 51 6.69 4.87 -10.70
CA VAL A 51 8.15 4.96 -10.80
C VAL A 51 8.80 4.59 -9.46
N ASN A 52 8.32 5.18 -8.36
CA ASN A 52 8.84 4.88 -7.02
C ASN A 52 8.65 3.40 -6.64
N ARG A 53 7.52 2.79 -7.00
CA ARG A 53 7.27 1.35 -6.75
C ARG A 53 8.25 0.47 -7.53
N GLN A 54 8.48 0.80 -8.80
CA GLN A 54 9.44 0.08 -9.64
C GLN A 54 10.87 0.24 -9.11
N GLN A 55 11.27 1.44 -8.72
CA GLN A 55 12.59 1.71 -8.15
C GLN A 55 12.82 0.92 -6.87
N ARG A 56 11.81 0.85 -5.97
CA ARG A 56 11.88 0.05 -4.75
C ARG A 56 12.04 -1.45 -5.06
N LYS A 57 11.32 -1.96 -6.06
CA LYS A 57 11.46 -3.36 -6.49
C LYS A 57 12.88 -3.64 -7.00
N GLN A 58 13.39 -2.81 -7.91
CA GLN A 58 14.74 -2.94 -8.45
C GLN A 58 15.82 -2.85 -7.36
N ASN A 59 15.65 -1.96 -6.38
CA ASN A 59 16.60 -1.83 -5.28
C ASN A 59 16.57 -3.01 -4.31
N ALA A 60 15.41 -3.67 -4.16
CA ALA A 60 15.31 -4.90 -3.38
C ALA A 60 15.96 -6.10 -4.10
N ASP A 61 15.91 -6.12 -5.43
CA ASP A 61 16.54 -7.16 -6.26
C ASP A 61 18.07 -6.99 -6.38
N LYS A 62 18.60 -5.78 -6.15
CA LYS A 62 20.05 -5.53 -6.16
C LYS A 62 20.71 -6.12 -4.92
N PRO A 63 21.76 -6.95 -5.06
CA PRO A 63 22.54 -7.39 -3.92
C PRO A 63 23.19 -6.17 -3.26
N SER A 64 23.16 -6.11 -1.93
CA SER A 64 23.88 -5.08 -1.17
C SER A 64 25.35 -5.07 -1.63
N PRO A 65 25.94 -3.91 -1.97
CA PRO A 65 27.37 -3.83 -2.17
C PRO A 65 28.01 -4.19 -0.82
N ARG A 66 28.48 -5.43 -0.71
CA ARG A 66 29.10 -5.90 0.52
C ARG A 66 30.37 -5.09 0.71
N THR A 67 30.35 -4.25 1.74
CA THR A 67 31.53 -3.65 2.34
C THR A 67 32.53 -4.77 2.66
N TYR A 68 33.79 -4.58 2.29
CA TYR A 68 34.91 -5.39 2.78
C TYR A 68 34.91 -5.41 4.31
#